data_AF-H6N876-F1
#
_entry.id   AF-H6N876-F1
#
_cell.length_a   1.000
_cell.length_b   1.000
_cell.length_c   1.000
_cell.angle_alpha   90.00
_cell.angle_beta   90.00
_cell.angle_gamma   90.00
#
_symmetry.space_group_name_H-M   'P 1'
#
loop_
_entity.id
_entity.type
_entity.pdbx_description
1 polymer ?
#
loop_
_entity_poly.entity_id
_entity_poly.type
_entity_poly.pdbx_seq_one_letter_code
_entity_poly.pdbx_strand_id
1 'polypeptide(L)'
;MPLNKGQREAVEAPFKPTLVIAGAGTGKTTVLIERILRYIDEGIEPSRILAITFTNKSRDEISHRIRKRSPVESFPRIYTFHAFFIEYLERI
;
A
#
# COMPACT_ATOMS: atom_id res chain seq x y z
N MET A 1 9.74 8.00 -11.82
CA MET A 1 11.16 7.61 -11.71
C MET A 1 11.24 6.09 -11.78
N PRO A 2 12.20 5.53 -12.51
CA PRO A 2 12.37 4.08 -12.57
C PRO A 2 12.77 3.53 -11.19
N LEU A 3 12.22 2.36 -10.83
CA LEU A 3 12.61 1.63 -9.62
C LEU A 3 14.03 1.08 -9.78
N ASN A 4 14.83 1.16 -8.71
CA ASN A 4 16.10 0.44 -8.65
C ASN A 4 15.87 -1.07 -8.47
N LYS A 5 16.94 -1.86 -8.56
CA LYS A 5 16.87 -3.33 -8.47
C LYS A 5 16.18 -3.82 -7.19
N GLY A 6 16.59 -3.34 -6.02
CA GLY A 6 16.01 -3.79 -4.74
C GLY A 6 14.56 -3.35 -4.54
N GLN A 7 14.20 -2.16 -5.03
CA GLN A 7 12.81 -1.70 -5.03
C GLN A 7 11.95 -2.58 -5.94
N ARG A 8 12.44 -2.91 -7.14
CA ARG A 8 11.75 -3.79 -8.09
C ARG A 8 11.55 -5.18 -7.50
N GLU A 9 12.59 -5.78 -6.92
CA GLU A 9 12.51 -7.07 -6.21
C GLU A 9 11.45 -7.04 -5.09
N ALA A 10 11.39 -5.96 -4.31
CA ALA A 10 10.41 -5.82 -3.25
C ALA A 10 8.96 -5.64 -3.76
N VAL A 11 8.77 -5.00 -4.92
CA VAL A 11 7.48 -4.85 -5.60
C VAL A 11 7.01 -6.16 -6.20
N GLU A 12 7.90 -6.86 -6.90
CA GLU A 12 7.64 -8.10 -7.65
C GLU A 12 7.62 -9.35 -6.76
N ALA A 13 8.06 -9.24 -5.50
CA ALA A 13 8.04 -10.34 -4.53
C ALA A 13 6.69 -11.09 -4.53
N PRO A 14 6.71 -12.44 -4.44
CA PRO A 14 5.51 -13.26 -4.58
C PRO A 14 4.47 -12.95 -3.49
N PHE A 15 3.23 -13.40 -3.71
CA PHE A 15 2.14 -13.28 -2.74
C PHE A 15 2.36 -14.23 -1.54
N LYS A 16 3.35 -13.90 -0.71
CA LYS A 16 3.82 -14.59 0.50
C LYS A 16 4.27 -13.57 1.53
N PRO A 17 4.34 -13.93 2.83
CA PRO A 17 4.90 -13.05 3.86
C PRO A 17 6.27 -12.51 3.43
N THR A 18 6.40 -11.19 3.36
CA THR A 18 7.61 -10.51 2.87
C THR A 18 8.00 -9.40 3.83
N LEU A 19 9.28 -9.35 4.23
CA LEU A 19 9.86 -8.26 5.02
C LEU A 19 10.79 -7.43 4.13
N VAL A 20 10.55 -6.12 4.07
CA VAL A 20 11.39 -5.17 3.32
C VAL A 20 12.13 -4.28 4.31
N ILE A 21 13.45 -4.45 4.41
CA ILE A 21 14.32 -3.63 5.27
C ILE A 21 15.00 -2.56 4.43
N ALA A 22 14.84 -1.29 4.79
CA ALA A 22 15.48 -0.20 4.07
C ALA A 22 15.68 1.06 4.95
N GLY A 23 16.79 1.77 4.72
CA GLY A 23 17.13 3.03 5.40
C GLY A 23 16.13 4.17 5.15
N ALA A 24 16.30 5.29 5.85
CA ALA A 24 15.50 6.50 5.60
C ALA A 24 15.71 7.00 4.17
N GLY A 25 14.66 7.59 3.55
CA GLY A 25 14.74 8.16 2.20
C GLY A 25 14.86 7.18 1.03
N THR A 26 14.91 5.87 1.26
CA THR A 26 15.09 4.84 0.21
C THR A 26 13.84 4.52 -0.62
N GLY A 27 12.74 5.23 -0.39
CA GLY A 27 11.50 5.04 -1.16
C GLY A 27 10.60 3.89 -0.69
N LYS A 28 10.64 3.51 0.60
CA LYS A 28 9.73 2.50 1.19
C LYS A 28 8.25 2.71 0.83
N THR A 29 7.77 3.95 0.95
CA THR A 29 6.39 4.31 0.59
C THR A 29 6.12 4.11 -0.90
N THR A 30 7.09 4.41 -1.77
CA THR A 30 6.97 4.15 -3.21
C THR A 30 6.86 2.66 -3.46
N VAL A 31 7.72 1.82 -2.88
CA VAL A 31 7.65 0.35 -3.00
C VAL A 31 6.28 -0.18 -2.57
N LEU A 32 5.74 0.30 -1.44
CA LEU A 32 4.41 -0.09 -0.97
C LEU A 32 3.32 0.24 -2.00
N ILE A 33 3.33 1.46 -2.55
CA ILE A 33 2.34 1.92 -3.53
C ILE A 33 2.45 1.14 -4.84
N GLU A 34 3.67 0.98 -5.38
CA GLU A 34 3.87 0.20 -6.62
C GLU A 34 3.41 -1.26 -6.45
N ARG A 35 3.65 -1.85 -5.27
CA ARG A 35 3.21 -3.23 -4.99
C ARG A 35 1.70 -3.35 -4.91
N ILE A 36 1.02 -2.37 -4.30
CA ILE A 36 -0.45 -2.34 -4.27
C ILE A 36 -1.01 -2.17 -5.69
N LEU A 37 -0.45 -1.25 -6.49
CA LEU A 37 -0.88 -1.05 -7.87
C LEU A 37 -0.68 -2.30 -8.71
N ARG A 38 0.48 -2.96 -8.59
CA ARG A 38 0.73 -4.25 -9.26
C ARG A 38 -0.34 -5.29 -8.91
N TYR A 39 -0.70 -5.43 -7.63
CA TYR A 39 -1.74 -6.37 -7.23
C TYR A 39 -3.11 -6.05 -7.83
N ILE A 40 -3.46 -4.76 -7.94
CA ILE A 40 -4.68 -4.33 -8.62
C ILE A 40 -4.60 -4.67 -10.12
N ASP A 41 -3.47 -4.41 -10.76
CA ASP A 41 -3.23 -4.72 -12.18
C ASP A 41 -3.27 -6.24 -12.45
N GLU A 42 -2.87 -7.07 -11.47
CA GLU A 42 -2.96 -8.54 -11.49
C GLU A 42 -4.39 -9.05 -11.18
N GLY A 43 -5.36 -8.16 -10.97
CA GLY A 43 -6.78 -8.51 -10.76
C GLY A 43 -7.19 -8.73 -9.30
N ILE A 44 -6.36 -8.38 -8.33
CA ILE A 44 -6.78 -8.38 -6.92
C ILE A 44 -7.74 -7.22 -6.68
N GLU A 45 -8.97 -7.56 -6.33
CA GLU A 45 -9.99 -6.60 -5.90
C GLU A 45 -9.44 -5.63 -4.84
N PRO A 46 -9.44 -4.30 -5.09
CA PRO A 46 -8.87 -3.32 -4.18
C PRO A 46 -9.41 -3.42 -2.75
N SER A 47 -10.70 -3.75 -2.59
CA SER A 47 -11.36 -3.93 -1.29
C SER A 47 -10.73 -5.03 -0.41
N ARG A 48 -10.02 -5.99 -1.03
CA ARG A 48 -9.30 -7.08 -0.37
C ARG A 48 -7.89 -6.68 0.08
N ILE A 49 -7.42 -5.48 -0.27
CA ILE A 49 -6.13 -4.94 0.13
C ILE A 49 -6.30 -4.00 1.32
N LEU A 50 -5.58 -4.30 2.41
CA LEU A 50 -5.48 -3.46 3.60
C LEU A 50 -4.03 -2.94 3.74
N ALA A 51 -3.86 -1.62 3.80
CA ALA A 51 -2.60 -0.97 4.12
C ALA A 51 -2.73 -0.18 5.43
N ILE A 52 -1.81 -0.40 6.36
CA ILE A 52 -1.79 0.27 7.67
C ILE A 52 -0.52 1.10 7.80
N THR A 53 -0.65 2.30 8.33
CA THR A 53 0.48 3.20 8.64
C THR A 53 0.30 3.87 10.01
N PHE A 54 1.29 4.64 10.45
CA PHE A 54 1.25 5.28 11.77
C PHE A 54 0.63 6.67 11.77
N THR A 55 0.69 7.40 10.65
CA THR A 55 0.26 8.81 10.61
C THR A 55 -0.83 9.04 9.58
N ASN A 56 -1.73 9.98 9.88
CA ASN A 56 -2.76 10.43 8.93
C ASN A 56 -2.12 11.00 7.66
N LYS A 57 -1.01 11.74 7.80
CA LYS A 57 -0.26 12.27 6.66
C LYS A 57 0.20 11.17 5.70
N SER A 58 0.77 10.08 6.21
CA SER A 58 1.18 8.95 5.39
C SER A 58 -0.02 8.24 4.76
N ARG A 59 -1.11 8.07 5.51
CA ARG A 59 -2.37 7.49 4.98
C ARG A 59 -2.86 8.29 3.78
N ASP A 60 -2.92 9.61 3.92
CA ASP A 60 -3.42 10.52 2.88
C ASP A 60 -2.50 10.56 1.67
N GLU A 61 -1.18 10.59 1.88
CA GLU A 61 -0.21 10.51 0.79
C GLU A 61 -0.34 9.21 -0.01
N ILE A 62 -0.42 8.05 0.67
CA ILE A 62 -0.56 6.74 0.02
C ILE A 62 -1.88 6.67 -0.75
N SER A 63 -2.99 7.07 -0.13
CA SER A 63 -4.31 7.11 -0.76
C SER A 63 -4.34 8.00 -2.00
N HIS A 64 -3.81 9.22 -1.90
CA HIS A 64 -3.75 10.16 -3.00
C HIS A 64 -2.92 9.60 -4.18
N ARG A 65 -1.75 9.03 -3.89
CA ARG A 65 -0.85 8.50 -4.93
C ARG A 65 -1.43 7.27 -5.63
N ILE A 66 -2.17 6.41 -4.93
CA ILE A 66 -2.87 5.28 -5.54
C ILE A 66 -4.03 5.79 -6.41
N ARG A 67 -4.88 6.68 -5.88
CA ARG A 67 -6.03 7.24 -6.62
C ARG A 67 -5.65 7.96 -7.91
N LYS A 68 -4.51 8.65 -7.90
CA LYS A 68 -4.01 9.36 -9.10
C LYS A 68 -3.60 8.41 -10.23
N ARG A 69 -3.33 7.14 -9.93
CA ARG A 69 -2.73 6.18 -10.88
C ARG A 69 -3.62 4.98 -11.19
N SER A 70 -4.51 4.64 -10.28
CA SER A 70 -5.41 3.51 -10.40
C SER A 70 -6.64 3.92 -11.23
N PRO A 71 -6.96 3.25 -12.35
CA PRO A 71 -8.11 3.59 -13.18
C PRO A 71 -9.45 3.07 -12.63
N VAL A 72 -9.42 2.27 -11.56
CA VAL A 72 -10.61 1.67 -10.96
C VAL A 72 -11.31 2.62 -9.99
N GLU A 73 -12.64 2.47 -9.89
CA GLU A 73 -13.48 3.25 -8.97
C GLU A 73 -13.36 2.77 -7.51
N SER A 74 -13.01 1.51 -7.31
CA SER A 74 -12.77 0.91 -6.00
C SER A 74 -11.32 1.11 -5.57
N PHE A 75 -11.10 1.36 -4.28
CA PHE A 75 -9.76 1.64 -3.75
C PHE A 75 -9.43 0.77 -2.53
N PRO A 76 -8.13 0.52 -2.28
CA PRO A 76 -7.68 -0.17 -1.08
C PRO A 76 -8.13 0.50 0.20
N ARG A 77 -8.32 -0.31 1.24
CA ARG A 77 -8.53 0.16 2.60
C ARG A 77 -7.19 0.61 3.17
N ILE A 78 -7.05 1.91 3.44
CA ILE A 78 -5.80 2.52 3.91
C ILE A 78 -6.11 3.26 5.21
N TYR A 79 -5.52 2.81 6.31
CA TYR A 79 -5.82 3.32 7.64
C TYR A 79 -4.55 3.65 8.43
N THR A 80 -4.74 4.42 9.50
CA THR A 80 -3.83 4.35 10.64
C THR A 80 -4.20 3.16 11.53
N PHE A 81 -3.30 2.70 12.38
CA PHE A 81 -3.62 1.65 13.36
C PHE A 81 -4.88 1.98 14.17
N HIS A 82 -4.95 3.19 14.75
CA HIS A 82 -6.11 3.62 15.55
C HIS A 82 -7.42 3.61 14.74
N ALA A 83 -7.42 4.16 13.52
CA ALA A 83 -8.61 4.20 12.69
C ALA A 83 -9.09 2.80 12.28
N PHE A 84 -8.15 1.90 11.97
CA PHE A 84 -8.47 0.52 11.64
C PHE A 84 -9.11 -0.22 12.81
N PHE A 85 -8.58 -0.05 14.03
CA PHE A 85 -9.15 -0.70 15.21
C PHE A 85 -10.52 -0.13 15.60
N ILE A 86 -10.75 1.17 15.46
CA ILE A 86 -12.08 1.78 15.67
C ILE A 86 -13.08 1.16 14.68
N GLU A 87 -12.77 1.16 13.38
CA GLU A 87 -13.64 0.56 12.36
C GLU A 87 -13.90 -0.94 12.64
N TYR A 88 -12.89 -1.66 13.12
CA TYR A 88 -13.03 -3.06 13.46
C TYR A 88 -13.99 -3.28 14.64
N LEU A 89 -13.87 -2.48 15.70
CA LEU A 89 -14.73 -2.57 16.88
C LEU A 89 -16.19 -2.19 16.58
N GLU A 90 -16.42 -1.20 15.71
CA GLU A 90 -17.77 -0.79 15.30
C GLU A 90 -18.49 -1.81 14.41
N ARG A 91 -17.78 -2.82 13.91
CA ARG A 91 -18.34 -3.91 13.10
C ARG A 91 -18.72 -5.16 13.92
N ILE A 92 -18.35 -5.21 15.20
CA ILE A 92 -18.71 -6.27 16.14
C ILE A 92 -20.04 -5.90 16.81
#